data_AF-A0AAV9XDR0-F1
#
_entry.id   AF-A0AAV9XDR0-F1
#
_cell.length_a   1.000
_cell.length_b   1.000
_cell.length_c   1.000
_cell.angle_alpha   90.00
_cell.angle_beta   90.00
_cell.angle_gamma   90.00
#
_symmetry.space_group_name_H-M   'P 1'
#
loop_
_entity.id
_entity.type
_entity.pdbx_description
1 polymer ?
#
loop_
_entity_poly.entity_id
_entity_poly.type
_entity_poly.pdbx_seq_one_letter_code
_entity_poly.pdbx_strand_id
1 'polypeptide(L)'
;MDPRLAQILKDLNDSTSSSSSITQVPATQFTPPPQPHQQSYDPRLQLYHPERQAQYVHPAAVAPSVAPERIDPRSITRWPAALKYITAVITTNPGAMDRLKKMKTHQRDHEKQWWAGREAIIKRHSNSSSNQLAMNSVLQSFGIASKSTELTAKEKEEELKTYDEKVHRATEQMYKSMAEDLKKLDIPFFVISEAEFDGTKEEFTDIRKKVVELLDDLT
;
A
#
# COMPACT_ATOMS: atom_id res chain seq x y z
N MET A 1 -15.29 13.97 54.94
CA MET A 1 -14.71 13.40 53.72
C MET A 1 -15.18 11.96 53.63
N ASP A 2 -16.06 11.65 52.67
CA ASP A 2 -16.68 10.34 52.56
C ASP A 2 -15.64 9.30 52.08
N PRO A 3 -15.34 8.24 52.85
CA PRO A 3 -14.31 7.26 52.50
C PRO A 3 -14.63 6.51 51.20
N ARG A 4 -15.90 6.50 50.78
CA ARG A 4 -16.33 5.82 49.56
C ARG A 4 -15.92 6.59 48.28
N LEU A 5 -15.85 7.92 48.36
CA LEU A 5 -15.39 8.77 47.25
C LEU A 5 -13.89 8.65 47.02
N ALA A 6 -13.10 8.46 48.10
CA ALA A 6 -11.66 8.23 47.99
C ALA A 6 -11.33 6.89 47.32
N GLN A 7 -12.18 5.87 47.53
CA GLN A 7 -12.01 4.56 46.92
C GLN A 7 -12.29 4.59 45.41
N ILE A 8 -13.35 5.30 44.98
CA ILE A 8 -13.71 5.44 43.56
C ILE A 8 -12.62 6.17 42.77
N LEU A 9 -12.03 7.23 43.34
CA LEU A 9 -10.91 7.95 42.71
C LEU A 9 -9.65 7.08 42.58
N LYS A 10 -9.44 6.14 43.51
CA LYS A 10 -8.30 5.22 43.47
C LYS A 10 -8.47 4.13 42.42
N ASP A 11 -9.66 3.55 42.30
CA ASP A 11 -9.98 2.53 41.29
C ASP A 11 -9.90 3.07 39.85
N LEU A 12 -10.24 4.34 39.64
CA LEU A 12 -10.11 5.02 38.34
C LEU A 12 -8.65 5.25 37.93
N ASN A 13 -7.74 5.46 38.89
CA ASN A 13 -6.32 5.70 38.60
C ASN A 13 -5.58 4.39 38.25
N ASP A 14 -5.89 3.29 38.93
CA ASP A 14 -5.29 1.96 38.66
C ASP A 14 -5.69 1.41 37.28
N SER A 15 -6.89 1.73 36.80
CA SER A 15 -7.39 1.26 35.49
C SER A 15 -6.68 1.90 34.28
N THR A 16 -5.83 2.91 34.48
CA THR A 16 -5.14 3.63 33.39
C THR A 16 -3.68 3.21 33.17
N SER A 17 -3.14 2.33 34.01
CA SER A 17 -1.72 1.96 33.99
C SER A 17 -1.49 0.46 33.78
N SER A 18 -2.00 -0.11 32.68
CA SER A 18 -1.58 -1.45 32.27
C SER A 18 -1.86 -1.72 30.79
N SER A 19 -0.89 -1.42 29.92
CA SER A 19 -0.44 -2.30 28.81
C SER A 19 0.65 -1.63 27.98
N SER A 20 1.89 -1.72 28.45
CA SER A 20 3.09 -1.67 27.61
C SER A 20 4.03 -2.77 28.09
N SER A 21 3.96 -3.94 27.45
CA SER A 21 5.01 -4.95 27.53
C SER A 21 5.54 -5.20 26.11
N ILE A 22 6.78 -4.76 25.91
CA ILE A 22 7.63 -5.04 24.77
C ILE A 22 8.13 -6.47 24.95
N THR A 23 7.77 -7.37 24.04
CA THR A 23 8.35 -8.72 23.99
C THR A 23 9.71 -8.65 23.30
N GLN A 24 10.74 -8.84 24.12
CA GLN A 24 12.14 -9.02 23.74
C GLN A 24 12.32 -10.44 23.18
N VAL A 25 12.79 -10.57 21.93
CA VAL A 25 13.19 -11.86 21.35
C VAL A 25 14.70 -12.08 21.58
N PRO A 26 15.14 -13.27 22.04
CA PRO A 26 16.54 -13.56 22.24
C PRO A 26 17.25 -13.89 20.91
N ALA A 27 18.44 -13.30 20.74
CA ALA A 27 19.32 -13.56 19.60
C ALA A 27 19.85 -14.99 19.65
N THR A 28 19.50 -15.80 18.64
CA THR A 28 20.11 -17.09 18.37
C THR A 28 21.24 -16.90 17.37
N GLN A 29 22.46 -17.19 17.81
CA GLN A 29 23.67 -17.25 17.00
C GLN A 29 23.54 -18.38 15.98
N PHE A 30 23.63 -18.07 14.69
CA PHE A 30 23.78 -19.07 13.64
C PHE A 30 25.27 -19.29 13.36
N THR A 31 25.75 -20.47 13.73
CA THR A 31 27.02 -21.04 13.28
C THR A 31 26.80 -21.73 11.92
N PRO A 32 27.71 -21.61 10.94
CA PRO A 32 27.61 -22.34 9.68
C PRO A 32 28.08 -23.80 9.86
N PRO A 33 27.41 -24.80 9.23
CA PRO A 33 27.87 -26.18 9.23
C PRO A 33 29.06 -26.39 8.26
N PRO A 34 29.95 -27.36 8.54
CA PRO A 34 31.13 -27.64 7.73
C PRO A 34 30.76 -28.43 6.46
N GLN A 35 31.45 -28.12 5.34
CA GLN A 35 31.44 -28.93 4.12
C GLN A 35 32.22 -30.24 4.31
N PRO A 36 31.73 -31.38 3.81
CA PRO A 36 32.57 -32.50 3.42
C PRO A 36 32.86 -32.44 1.91
N HIS A 37 34.15 -32.31 1.59
CA HIS A 37 34.72 -32.71 0.30
C HIS A 37 34.96 -34.22 0.28
N GLN A 38 35.23 -34.75 -0.92
CA GLN A 38 35.82 -36.06 -1.30
C GLN A 38 34.77 -37.09 -1.73
N GLN A 39 34.56 -37.27 -3.04
CA GLN A 39 35.31 -38.11 -3.99
C GLN A 39 34.95 -39.61 -3.90
N SER A 40 34.28 -40.12 -4.93
CA SER A 40 34.55 -41.47 -5.44
C SER A 40 34.50 -41.46 -6.97
N TYR A 41 35.68 -41.60 -7.57
CA TYR A 41 35.84 -42.04 -8.95
C TYR A 41 35.43 -43.50 -9.05
N ASP A 42 34.64 -43.86 -10.07
CA ASP A 42 34.62 -45.22 -10.61
C ASP A 42 34.93 -45.17 -12.11
N PRO A 43 36.10 -45.67 -12.54
CA PRO A 43 36.47 -45.77 -13.93
C PRO A 43 36.18 -47.18 -14.43
N ARG A 44 35.09 -47.38 -15.19
CA ARG A 44 35.01 -48.38 -16.28
C ARG A 44 33.59 -48.52 -16.83
N LEU A 45 33.27 -47.71 -17.85
CA LEU A 45 32.50 -48.16 -19.01
C LEU A 45 32.94 -47.32 -20.23
N GLN A 46 34.14 -47.63 -20.73
CA GLN A 46 34.48 -47.43 -22.14
C GLN A 46 33.73 -48.49 -22.95
N LEU A 47 32.85 -48.07 -23.86
CA LEU A 47 32.79 -48.50 -25.27
C LEU A 47 31.45 -48.06 -25.89
N TYR A 48 31.51 -47.10 -26.82
CA TYR A 48 31.17 -47.26 -28.23
C TYR A 48 30.69 -45.92 -28.83
N HIS A 49 31.60 -45.26 -29.55
CA HIS A 49 31.33 -44.16 -30.46
C HIS A 49 30.92 -44.74 -31.83
N PRO A 50 29.85 -44.25 -32.46
CA PRO A 50 29.80 -44.15 -33.91
C PRO A 50 30.17 -42.73 -34.34
N GLU A 51 31.23 -42.63 -35.15
CA GLU A 51 31.64 -41.43 -35.89
C GLU A 51 30.45 -40.71 -36.52
N ARG A 52 30.26 -39.44 -36.17
CA ARG A 52 29.69 -38.46 -37.09
C ARG A 52 30.81 -37.53 -37.50
N GLN A 53 31.21 -37.67 -38.76
CA GLN A 53 32.19 -36.87 -39.45
C GLN A 53 31.89 -35.38 -39.24
N ALA A 54 32.87 -34.68 -38.65
CA ALA A 54 32.88 -33.23 -38.57
C ALA A 54 33.16 -32.67 -39.97
N GLN A 55 32.12 -32.14 -40.63
CA GLN A 55 32.33 -31.15 -41.69
C GLN A 55 32.58 -29.81 -41.02
N TYR A 56 33.82 -29.37 -41.08
CA TYR A 56 34.25 -28.02 -40.75
C TYR A 56 33.55 -27.03 -41.68
N VAL A 57 32.65 -26.22 -41.11
CA VAL A 57 32.21 -24.96 -41.70
C VAL A 57 32.17 -23.92 -40.58
N HIS A 58 33.21 -23.11 -40.51
CA HIS A 58 33.14 -21.76 -39.95
C HIS A 58 33.58 -20.80 -41.06
N PRO A 59 33.16 -19.52 -41.08
CA PRO A 59 32.27 -18.81 -40.17
C PRO A 59 31.15 -18.03 -40.89
N ALA A 60 29.94 -17.98 -40.34
CA ALA A 60 28.99 -16.92 -40.68
C ALA A 60 28.67 -16.14 -39.41
N ALA A 61 29.12 -14.88 -39.43
CA ALA A 61 28.83 -13.77 -38.53
C ALA A 61 28.05 -14.10 -37.26
N VAL A 62 28.73 -13.94 -36.13
CA VAL A 62 28.07 -13.57 -34.87
C VAL A 62 27.20 -12.36 -35.20
N ALA A 63 25.89 -12.54 -35.28
CA ALA A 63 24.98 -11.41 -35.27
C ALA A 63 25.31 -10.62 -33.99
N PRO A 64 25.49 -9.30 -34.05
CA PRO A 64 25.60 -8.53 -32.82
C PRO A 64 24.34 -8.86 -32.03
N SER A 65 24.53 -9.41 -30.82
CA SER A 65 23.48 -9.41 -29.81
C SER A 65 23.16 -7.95 -29.56
N VAL A 66 22.21 -7.40 -30.33
CA VAL A 66 21.66 -6.08 -30.12
C VAL A 66 21.04 -6.19 -28.74
N ALA A 67 21.74 -5.68 -27.73
CA ALA A 67 21.14 -5.46 -26.43
C ALA A 67 19.80 -4.76 -26.71
N PRO A 68 18.66 -5.24 -26.16
CA PRO A 68 17.37 -4.65 -26.46
C PRO A 68 17.50 -3.15 -26.20
N GLU A 69 17.35 -2.37 -27.28
CA GLU A 69 17.46 -0.94 -27.23
C GLU A 69 16.46 -0.46 -26.17
N ARG A 70 16.98 0.14 -25.10
CA ARG A 70 16.17 0.54 -23.96
C ARG A 70 15.29 1.70 -24.44
N ILE A 71 14.08 1.39 -24.88
CA ILE A 71 13.11 2.40 -25.32
C ILE A 71 12.90 3.35 -24.14
N ASP A 72 13.15 4.64 -24.37
CA ASP A 72 12.87 5.69 -23.39
C ASP A 72 11.35 5.79 -23.20
N PRO A 73 10.81 5.58 -21.98
CA PRO A 73 9.39 5.68 -21.74
C PRO A 73 8.82 7.07 -22.04
N ARG A 74 9.64 8.13 -22.01
CA ARG A 74 9.21 9.49 -22.35
C ARG A 74 8.92 9.66 -23.84
N SER A 75 9.55 8.88 -24.72
CA SER A 75 9.29 8.94 -26.17
C SER A 75 8.00 8.21 -26.57
N ILE A 76 7.35 7.51 -25.64
CA ILE A 76 6.12 6.76 -25.90
C ILE A 76 4.92 7.69 -25.77
N THR A 77 4.43 8.17 -26.91
CA THR A 77 3.26 9.08 -26.98
C THR A 77 1.96 8.39 -27.38
N ARG A 78 2.01 7.14 -27.87
CA ARG A 78 0.86 6.42 -28.44
C ARG A 78 0.45 5.24 -27.56
N TRP A 79 -0.86 5.08 -27.34
CA TRP A 79 -1.43 4.05 -26.46
C TRP A 79 -0.98 2.60 -26.78
N PRO A 80 -0.99 2.10 -28.03
CA PRO A 80 -0.58 0.72 -28.31
C PRO A 80 0.89 0.43 -27.99
N ALA A 81 1.76 1.44 -28.09
CA ALA A 81 3.16 1.31 -27.71
C ALA A 81 3.32 1.30 -26.18
N ALA A 82 2.57 2.14 -25.48
CA ALA A 82 2.55 2.17 -24.02
C ALA A 82 2.06 0.84 -23.42
N LEU A 83 0.98 0.26 -23.96
CA LEU A 83 0.47 -1.05 -23.53
C LEU A 83 1.57 -2.12 -23.58
N LYS A 84 2.24 -2.26 -24.73
CA LYS A 84 3.34 -3.21 -24.91
C LYS A 84 4.47 -2.97 -23.91
N TYR A 85 4.83 -1.70 -23.71
CA TYR A 85 5.89 -1.32 -22.79
C TYR A 85 5.53 -1.65 -21.33
N ILE A 86 4.33 -1.27 -20.89
CA ILE A 86 3.84 -1.51 -19.54
C ILE A 86 3.81 -3.02 -19.25
N THR A 87 3.25 -3.81 -20.16
CA THR A 87 3.25 -5.29 -20.03
C THR A 87 4.68 -5.83 -19.95
N ALA A 88 5.61 -5.34 -20.76
CA ALA A 88 7.00 -5.76 -20.72
C ALA A 88 7.69 -5.40 -19.40
N VAL A 89 7.48 -4.19 -18.87
CA VAL A 89 8.04 -3.74 -17.58
C VAL A 89 7.54 -4.61 -16.44
N ILE A 90 6.23 -4.84 -16.37
CA ILE A 90 5.62 -5.60 -15.27
C ILE A 90 6.03 -7.07 -15.29
N THR A 91 6.13 -7.68 -16.48
CA THR A 91 6.52 -9.08 -16.63
C THR A 91 8.01 -9.32 -16.42
N THR A 92 8.86 -8.34 -16.77
CA THR A 92 10.32 -8.48 -16.68
C THR A 92 10.87 -8.03 -15.32
N ASN A 93 10.18 -7.11 -14.63
CA ASN A 93 10.59 -6.59 -13.33
C ASN A 93 9.64 -7.08 -12.21
N PRO A 94 10.00 -8.14 -11.46
CA PRO A 94 9.15 -8.64 -10.37
C PRO A 94 8.95 -7.61 -9.25
N GLY A 95 9.89 -6.68 -9.07
CA GLY A 95 9.76 -5.58 -8.10
C GLY A 95 8.69 -4.55 -8.50
N ALA A 96 8.44 -4.38 -9.80
CA ALA A 96 7.37 -3.49 -10.28
C ALA A 96 5.99 -4.06 -9.89
N MET A 97 5.76 -5.35 -10.13
CA MET A 97 4.53 -6.05 -9.75
C MET A 97 4.28 -5.98 -8.23
N ASP A 98 5.29 -6.26 -7.42
CA ASP A 98 5.18 -6.18 -5.96
C ASP A 98 4.86 -4.75 -5.48
N ARG A 99 5.47 -3.73 -6.10
CA ARG A 99 5.19 -2.33 -5.78
C ARG A 99 3.76 -1.94 -6.11
N LEU A 100 3.23 -2.36 -7.27
CA LEU A 100 1.85 -2.09 -7.66
C LEU A 100 0.85 -2.76 -6.71
N LYS A 101 1.07 -4.03 -6.34
CA LYS A 101 0.25 -4.74 -5.35
C LYS A 101 0.24 -4.05 -3.99
N LYS A 102 1.41 -3.57 -3.54
CA LYS A 102 1.53 -2.78 -2.30
C LYS A 102 0.76 -1.46 -2.39
N MET A 103 0.83 -0.75 -3.51
CA MET A 103 0.04 0.47 -3.72
C MET A 103 -1.47 0.18 -3.59
N LYS A 104 -1.98 -0.85 -4.27
CA LYS A 104 -3.40 -1.25 -4.20
C LYS A 104 -3.82 -1.64 -2.78
N THR A 105 -2.96 -2.37 -2.07
CA THR A 105 -3.20 -2.72 -0.67
C THR A 105 -3.26 -1.48 0.22
N HIS A 106 -2.27 -0.59 0.11
CA HIS A 106 -2.25 0.66 0.88
C HIS A 106 -3.46 1.55 0.60
N GLN A 107 -3.89 1.65 -0.66
CA GLN A 107 -5.12 2.37 -1.02
C GLN A 107 -6.31 1.85 -0.23
N ARG A 108 -6.54 0.54 -0.33
CA ARG A 108 -7.69 -0.12 0.29
C ARG A 108 -7.63 -0.04 1.82
N ASP A 109 -6.44 -0.11 2.39
CA ASP A 109 -6.23 0.05 3.83
C ASP A 109 -6.55 1.46 4.31
N HIS A 110 -6.12 2.50 3.56
CA HIS A 110 -6.51 3.89 3.86
C HIS A 110 -8.01 4.09 3.75
N GLU A 111 -8.66 3.60 2.68
CA GLU A 111 -10.11 3.69 2.50
C GLU A 111 -10.86 3.02 3.67
N LYS A 112 -10.41 1.84 4.08
CA LYS A 112 -10.97 1.13 5.24
C LYS A 112 -10.77 1.92 6.53
N GLN A 113 -9.60 2.52 6.75
CA GLN A 113 -9.30 3.33 7.93
C GLN A 113 -10.16 4.59 7.97
N TRP A 114 -10.31 5.29 6.84
CA TRP A 114 -11.15 6.50 6.75
C TRP A 114 -12.62 6.18 6.98
N TRP A 115 -13.11 5.09 6.39
CA TRP A 115 -14.47 4.63 6.63
C TRP A 115 -14.68 4.30 8.12
N ALA A 116 -13.78 3.51 8.72
CA ALA A 116 -13.87 3.15 10.13
C ALA A 116 -13.80 4.38 11.05
N GLY A 117 -12.97 5.36 10.72
CA GLY A 117 -12.89 6.63 11.45
C GLY A 117 -14.18 7.44 11.37
N ARG A 118 -14.80 7.50 10.18
CA ARG A 118 -16.10 8.16 10.00
C ARG A 118 -17.21 7.47 10.80
N GLU A 119 -17.28 6.14 10.76
CA GLU A 119 -18.24 5.36 11.54
C GLU A 119 -18.04 5.54 13.06
N ALA A 120 -16.79 5.66 13.51
CA ALA A 120 -16.49 5.93 14.91
C ALA A 120 -17.02 7.31 15.36
N ILE A 121 -16.95 8.33 14.50
CA ILE A 121 -17.52 9.66 14.76
C ILE A 121 -19.05 9.56 14.90
N ILE A 122 -19.70 8.88 13.96
CA ILE A 122 -21.17 8.71 13.97
C ILE A 122 -21.61 7.95 15.22
N LYS A 123 -20.95 6.85 15.56
CA LYS A 123 -21.24 6.06 16.77
C LYS A 123 -21.02 6.88 18.04
N ARG A 124 -20.01 7.75 18.09
CA ARG A 124 -19.80 8.66 19.21
C ARG A 124 -20.94 9.67 19.31
N HIS A 125 -21.39 10.24 18.19
CA HIS A 125 -22.51 11.17 18.14
C HIS A 125 -23.83 10.55 18.63
N SER A 126 -24.08 9.28 18.32
CA SER A 126 -25.27 8.55 18.78
C SER A 126 -25.16 8.13 20.25
N ASN A 127 -23.98 7.73 20.71
CA ASN A 127 -23.78 7.33 22.10
C ASN A 127 -23.83 8.53 23.05
N SER A 128 -23.39 9.70 22.60
CA SER A 128 -23.46 10.95 23.37
C SER A 128 -24.90 11.28 23.76
N SER A 129 -25.86 11.14 22.84
CA SER A 129 -27.26 11.44 23.14
C SER A 129 -27.87 10.42 24.10
N SER A 130 -27.61 9.12 23.88
CA SER A 130 -28.08 8.06 24.78
C SER A 130 -27.51 8.18 26.19
N ASN A 131 -26.19 8.44 26.31
CA ASN A 131 -25.54 8.61 27.60
C ASN A 131 -26.04 9.86 28.32
N GLN A 132 -26.28 10.95 27.60
CA GLN A 132 -26.82 12.17 28.19
C GLN A 132 -28.24 11.96 28.73
N LEU A 133 -29.11 11.25 28.01
CA LEU A 133 -30.45 10.89 28.51
C LEU A 133 -30.36 10.07 29.80
N ALA A 134 -29.46 9.09 29.86
CA ALA A 134 -29.23 8.29 31.07
C ALA A 134 -28.71 9.15 32.24
N MET A 135 -27.72 10.00 32.01
CA MET A 135 -27.19 10.91 33.04
C MET A 135 -28.23 11.91 33.53
N ASN A 136 -29.01 12.51 32.62
CA ASN A 136 -30.09 13.42 32.97
C ASN A 136 -31.16 12.73 33.83
N SER A 137 -31.54 11.50 33.48
CA SER A 137 -32.50 10.71 34.27
C SER A 137 -32.00 10.47 35.70
N VAL A 138 -30.73 10.09 35.86
CA VAL A 138 -30.12 9.90 37.18
C VAL A 138 -30.06 11.23 37.95
N LEU A 139 -29.58 12.32 37.35
CA LEU A 139 -29.49 13.62 38.02
C LEU A 139 -30.87 14.16 38.42
N GLN A 140 -31.89 13.97 37.58
CA GLN A 140 -33.27 14.32 37.87
C GLN A 140 -33.81 13.52 39.07
N SER A 141 -33.45 12.25 39.21
CA SER A 141 -33.84 11.44 40.37
C SER A 141 -33.27 11.97 41.70
N PHE A 142 -32.15 12.71 41.65
CA PHE A 142 -31.54 13.40 42.78
C PHE A 142 -31.96 14.87 42.92
N GLY A 143 -32.89 15.35 42.07
CA GLY A 143 -33.35 16.76 42.08
C GLY A 143 -32.29 17.76 41.62
N ILE A 144 -31.22 17.31 40.96
CA ILE A 144 -30.14 18.17 40.47
C ILE A 144 -30.45 18.56 39.02
N ALA A 145 -30.46 19.87 38.75
CA ALA A 145 -30.57 20.37 37.39
C ALA A 145 -29.25 20.13 36.62
N SER A 146 -29.34 19.45 35.48
CA SER A 146 -28.21 19.14 34.61
C SER A 146 -27.99 20.26 33.59
N LYS A 147 -26.73 20.69 33.42
CA LYS A 147 -26.30 21.52 32.28
C LYS A 147 -25.66 20.62 31.23
N SER A 148 -26.23 20.61 30.02
CA SER A 148 -25.70 19.84 28.90
C SER A 148 -24.40 20.44 28.36
N THR A 149 -23.38 19.60 28.19
CA THR A 149 -22.16 19.86 27.41
C THR A 149 -22.17 19.13 26.07
N GLU A 150 -23.34 18.67 25.60
CA GLU A 150 -23.46 17.89 24.36
C GLU A 150 -23.34 18.80 23.12
N LEU A 151 -22.59 18.32 22.12
CA LEU A 151 -22.53 18.93 20.79
C LEU A 151 -23.93 19.00 20.19
N THR A 152 -24.33 20.19 19.76
CA THR A 152 -25.54 20.42 18.99
C THR A 152 -25.51 19.65 17.68
N ALA A 153 -26.68 19.43 17.07
CA ALA A 153 -26.77 18.76 15.76
C ALA A 153 -25.90 19.43 14.70
N LYS A 154 -25.81 20.77 14.73
CA LYS A 154 -24.97 21.57 13.83
C LYS A 154 -23.48 21.30 14.06
N GLU A 155 -23.02 21.23 15.31
CA GLU A 155 -21.62 20.95 15.62
C GLU A 155 -21.22 19.51 15.24
N LYS A 156 -22.15 18.54 15.39
CA LYS A 156 -21.95 17.17 14.93
C LYS A 156 -21.78 17.10 13.40
N GLU A 157 -22.61 17.82 12.65
CA GLU A 157 -22.49 17.91 11.19
C GLU A 157 -21.17 18.57 10.75
N GLU A 158 -20.80 19.67 11.40
CA GLU A 158 -19.55 20.39 11.12
C GLU A 158 -18.31 19.53 11.41
N GLU A 159 -18.33 18.74 12.48
CA GLU A 159 -17.27 17.78 12.78
C GLU A 159 -17.13 16.74 11.67
N LEU A 160 -18.25 16.18 11.21
CA LEU A 160 -18.24 15.17 10.15
C LEU A 160 -17.74 15.76 8.83
N LYS A 161 -18.19 16.97 8.47
CA LYS A 161 -17.68 17.71 7.31
C LYS A 161 -16.19 17.95 7.39
N THR A 162 -15.71 18.40 8.55
CA THR A 162 -14.27 18.63 8.77
C THR A 162 -13.47 17.34 8.63
N TYR A 163 -14.03 16.20 9.04
CA TYR A 163 -13.42 14.90 8.82
C TYR A 163 -13.38 14.52 7.34
N ASP A 164 -14.50 14.67 6.63
CA ASP A 164 -14.60 14.35 5.20
C ASP A 164 -13.64 15.22 4.36
N GLU A 165 -13.46 16.51 4.72
CA GLU A 165 -12.45 17.39 4.11
C GLU A 165 -11.01 16.90 4.35
N LYS A 166 -10.70 16.37 5.54
CA LYS A 166 -9.38 15.78 5.82
C LYS A 166 -9.15 14.52 4.99
N VAL A 167 -10.17 13.66 4.90
CA VAL A 167 -10.11 12.46 4.06
C VAL A 167 -9.88 12.85 2.60
N HIS A 168 -10.60 13.83 2.07
CA HIS A 168 -10.40 14.32 0.71
C HIS A 168 -8.96 14.75 0.45
N ARG A 169 -8.38 15.59 1.33
CA ARG A 169 -6.97 16.03 1.22
C ARG A 169 -6.00 14.85 1.30
N ALA A 170 -6.25 13.89 2.20
CA ALA A 170 -5.42 12.71 2.35
C ALA A 170 -5.48 11.80 1.11
N THR A 171 -6.66 11.65 0.50
CA THR A 171 -6.87 10.93 -0.76
C THR A 171 -6.10 11.57 -1.91
N GLU A 172 -6.13 12.89 -2.06
CA GLU A 172 -5.33 13.59 -3.06
C GLU A 172 -3.82 13.35 -2.86
N GLN A 173 -3.34 13.41 -1.61
CA GLN A 173 -1.93 13.16 -1.30
C GLN A 173 -1.53 11.71 -1.60
N MET A 174 -2.40 10.75 -1.29
CA MET A 174 -2.22 9.35 -1.61
C MET A 174 -2.07 9.15 -3.14
N TYR A 175 -3.00 9.70 -3.94
CA TYR A 175 -2.93 9.59 -5.39
C TYR A 175 -1.70 10.28 -5.98
N LYS A 176 -1.28 11.42 -5.43
CA LYS A 176 -0.02 12.08 -5.82
C LYS A 176 1.18 11.18 -5.56
N SER A 177 1.25 10.53 -4.38
CA SER A 177 2.32 9.59 -4.07
C SER A 177 2.32 8.37 -5.00
N MET A 178 1.14 7.84 -5.34
CA MET A 178 1.01 6.74 -6.28
C MET A 178 1.48 7.14 -7.69
N ALA A 179 1.13 8.34 -8.16
CA ALA A 179 1.61 8.85 -9.44
C ALA A 179 3.15 8.97 -9.48
N GLU A 180 3.78 9.43 -8.39
CA GLU A 180 5.24 9.47 -8.27
C GLU A 180 5.89 8.08 -8.26
N ASP A 181 5.22 7.09 -7.68
CA ASP A 181 5.71 5.71 -7.73
C ASP A 181 5.60 5.10 -9.13
N LEU A 182 4.51 5.37 -9.86
CA LEU A 182 4.39 4.97 -11.28
C LEU A 182 5.45 5.64 -12.15
N LYS A 183 5.77 6.91 -11.87
CA LYS A 183 6.88 7.62 -12.51
C LYS A 183 8.24 6.98 -12.24
N LYS A 184 8.51 6.53 -11.01
CA LYS A 184 9.75 5.80 -10.66
C LYS A 184 9.86 4.42 -11.31
N LEU A 185 8.71 3.82 -11.65
CA LEU A 185 8.63 2.58 -12.42
C LEU A 185 8.70 2.82 -13.93
N ASP A 186 9.00 4.05 -14.36
CA ASP A 186 9.14 4.43 -15.75
C ASP A 186 7.87 4.14 -16.58
N ILE A 187 6.69 4.24 -15.96
CA ILE A 187 5.42 3.99 -16.64
C ILE A 187 5.09 5.16 -17.58
N PRO A 188 4.86 4.91 -18.89
CA PRO A 188 4.51 5.94 -19.87
C PRO A 188 3.33 6.81 -19.41
N PHE A 189 3.30 8.08 -19.84
CA PHE A 189 2.32 9.10 -19.44
C PHE A 189 2.37 9.55 -17.98
N PHE A 190 3.07 8.85 -17.09
CA PHE A 190 3.38 9.31 -15.73
C PHE A 190 4.77 9.94 -15.60
N VAL A 191 5.68 9.63 -16.55
CA VAL A 191 7.01 10.24 -16.62
C VAL A 191 6.98 11.64 -17.25
N ILE A 192 6.05 11.88 -18.18
CA ILE A 192 5.86 13.16 -18.86
C ILE A 192 4.84 14.05 -18.14
N SER A 193 4.95 15.36 -18.34
CA SER A 193 3.97 16.32 -17.83
C SER A 193 2.85 16.60 -18.84
N GLU A 194 1.74 17.18 -18.37
CA GLU A 194 0.62 17.60 -19.24
C GLU A 194 1.07 18.54 -20.37
N ALA A 195 2.07 19.40 -20.11
CA ALA A 195 2.61 20.33 -21.11
C ALA A 195 3.49 19.65 -22.17
N GLU A 196 4.01 18.45 -21.90
CA GLU A 196 4.83 17.66 -22.83
C GLU A 196 3.98 16.71 -23.69
N PHE A 197 2.69 16.58 -23.38
CA PHE A 197 1.79 15.68 -24.07
C PHE A 197 1.25 16.32 -25.36
N ASP A 198 1.40 15.61 -26.47
CA ASP A 198 0.89 16.03 -27.78
C ASP A 198 -0.61 15.70 -27.87
N GLY A 199 -1.44 16.55 -27.25
CA GLY A 199 -2.90 16.41 -27.22
C GLY A 199 -3.59 17.34 -26.24
N THR A 200 -4.89 17.16 -26.04
CA THR A 200 -5.67 17.92 -25.07
C THR A 200 -5.45 17.42 -23.64
N LYS A 201 -5.73 18.30 -22.66
CA LYS A 201 -5.72 17.94 -21.23
C LYS A 201 -6.65 16.77 -20.90
N GLU A 202 -7.82 16.73 -21.54
CA GLU A 202 -8.81 15.68 -21.35
C GLU A 202 -8.27 14.34 -21.85
N GLU A 203 -7.70 14.30 -23.05
CA GLU A 203 -7.07 13.10 -23.61
C GLU A 203 -5.90 12.61 -22.75
N PHE A 204 -5.07 13.53 -22.22
CA PHE A 204 -3.98 13.16 -21.32
C PHE A 204 -4.50 12.47 -20.05
N THR A 205 -5.58 13.01 -19.49
CA THR A 205 -6.23 12.46 -18.29
C THR A 205 -6.84 11.10 -18.58
N ASP A 206 -7.54 10.97 -19.72
CA ASP A 206 -8.16 9.71 -20.15
C ASP A 206 -7.12 8.62 -20.41
N ILE A 207 -5.99 8.95 -21.02
CA ILE A 207 -4.91 7.99 -21.24
C ILE A 207 -4.30 7.54 -19.92
N ARG A 208 -4.05 8.46 -18.97
CA ARG A 208 -3.56 8.07 -17.64
C ARG A 208 -4.56 7.19 -16.89
N LYS A 209 -5.87 7.46 -17.04
CA LYS A 209 -6.92 6.60 -16.49
C LYS A 209 -6.87 5.20 -17.09
N LYS A 210 -6.73 5.09 -18.42
CA LYS A 210 -6.57 3.79 -19.11
C LYS A 210 -5.34 3.03 -18.64
N VAL A 211 -4.22 3.72 -18.39
CA VAL A 211 -3.03 3.09 -17.78
C VAL A 211 -3.38 2.51 -16.42
N VAL A 212 -4.02 3.28 -15.55
CA VAL A 212 -4.36 2.81 -14.19
C VAL A 212 -5.31 1.62 -14.24
N GLU A 213 -6.32 1.64 -15.11
CA GLU A 213 -7.25 0.53 -15.33
C GLU A 213 -6.51 -0.73 -15.79
N LEU A 214 -5.61 -0.60 -16.77
CA LEU A 214 -4.75 -1.70 -17.20
C LEU A 214 -3.89 -2.25 -16.06
N LEU A 215 -3.32 -1.39 -15.22
CA LEU A 215 -2.52 -1.83 -14.07
C LEU A 215 -3.37 -2.57 -13.04
N ASP A 216 -4.63 -2.17 -12.86
CA ASP A 216 -5.56 -2.84 -11.97
C ASP A 216 -5.93 -4.24 -12.47
N ASP A 217 -6.18 -4.38 -13.78
CA ASP A 217 -6.45 -5.68 -14.43
C ASP A 217 -5.26 -6.66 -14.33
N LEU A 218 -4.04 -6.13 -14.28
CA LEU A 218 -2.81 -6.92 -14.22
C LEU A 218 -2.39 -7.32 -12.80
N THR A 219 -3.00 -6.76 -11.74
CA THR A 219 -2.51 -6.88 -10.35
C THR A 219 -3.51 -7.45 -9.36
#